data_AF-A0AAV2FKL0-F1
#
_entry.id   AF-A0AAV2FKL0-F1
#
_cell.length_a   1.000
_cell.length_b   1.000
_cell.length_c   1.000
_cell.angle_alpha   90.00
_cell.angle_beta   90.00
_cell.angle_gamma   90.00
#
_symmetry.space_group_name_H-M   'P 1'
#
loop_
_entity.id
_entity.type
_entity.pdbx_description
1 polymer ?
#
loop_
_entity_poly.entity_id
_entity_poly.type
_entity_poly.pdbx_seq_one_letter_code
_entity_poly.pdbx_strand_id
1 'polypeptide(L)'
;MEGIGAGVPLITWPLLGDQFVNEKLAVEVLGIGVSLGVEQPVMVDWEEVEASAAVVKREDVVRVVERVVGGGEEGEAILPGWRGGRWRAADLLMRMLRG
;
A
#
# COMPACT_ATOMS: atom_id res chain seq x y z
N MET A 1 7.31 0.22 10.02
CA MET A 1 8.79 0.37 9.90
C MET A 1 9.47 -0.91 9.43
N GLU A 2 9.02 -2.10 9.82
CA GLU A 2 9.64 -3.38 9.42
C GLU A 2 9.85 -3.53 7.92
N GLY A 3 8.88 -3.12 7.09
CA GLY A 3 9.02 -3.17 5.63
C GLY A 3 10.19 -2.32 5.09
N ILE A 4 10.44 -1.14 5.68
CA ILE A 4 11.59 -0.30 5.32
C ILE A 4 12.90 -1.01 5.67
N GLY A 5 12.99 -1.55 6.90
CA GLY A 5 14.18 -2.29 7.36
C GLY A 5 14.42 -3.58 6.57
N ALA A 6 13.37 -4.20 6.05
CA ALA A 6 13.44 -5.38 5.19
C ALA A 6 13.73 -5.05 3.72
N GLY A 7 13.80 -3.77 3.35
CA GLY A 7 14.06 -3.35 1.98
C GLY A 7 12.95 -3.74 1.00
N VAL A 8 11.70 -3.64 1.43
CA VAL A 8 10.53 -3.91 0.57
C VAL A 8 9.71 -2.64 0.35
N PRO A 9 9.14 -2.45 -0.84
CA PRO A 9 8.27 -1.31 -1.13
C PRO A 9 6.99 -1.39 -0.28
N LEU A 10 6.45 -0.22 0.07
CA LEU A 10 5.26 -0.11 0.92
C LEU A 10 4.03 0.28 0.09
N ILE A 11 2.91 -0.40 0.31
CA ILE A 11 1.58 0.11 -0.06
C ILE A 11 0.96 0.65 1.22
N THR A 12 0.55 1.90 1.19
CA THR A 12 0.08 2.62 2.38
C THR A 12 -1.44 2.77 2.34
N TRP A 13 -2.07 2.29 3.42
CA TRP A 13 -3.50 2.41 3.71
C TRP A 13 -3.64 2.90 5.15
N PRO A 14 -3.43 4.20 5.42
CA PRO A 14 -3.53 4.72 6.77
C PRO A 14 -4.99 4.72 7.23
N LEU A 15 -5.23 4.28 8.46
CA LEU A 15 -6.54 4.34 9.12
C LEU A 15 -6.53 5.31 10.30
N LEU A 16 -5.43 5.37 11.03
CA LEU A 16 -5.28 6.17 12.25
C LEU A 16 -4.22 7.27 12.07
N GLY A 17 -4.34 8.33 12.87
CA GLY A 17 -3.58 9.57 12.69
C GLY A 17 -2.05 9.43 12.62
N ASP A 18 -1.46 8.55 13.42
CA ASP A 18 -0.01 8.31 13.41
C ASP A 18 0.48 7.57 12.14
N GLN A 19 -0.41 6.81 11.49
CA GLN A 19 -0.08 6.09 10.25
C GLN A 19 0.10 7.04 9.05
N PHE A 20 -0.56 8.20 9.05
CA PHE A 20 -0.35 9.23 8.03
C PHE A 20 1.07 9.79 8.06
N VAL A 21 1.70 9.85 9.23
CA VAL A 21 3.11 10.25 9.35
C VAL A 21 4.01 9.20 8.68
N ASN A 22 3.71 7.92 8.87
CA ASN A 22 4.43 6.84 8.21
C ASN A 22 4.21 6.84 6.70
N GLU A 23 3.00 7.15 6.22
CA GLU A 23 2.72 7.33 4.80
C GLU A 23 3.55 8.47 4.22
N LYS A 24 3.55 9.65 4.82
CA LYS A 24 4.38 10.78 4.36
C LYS A 24 5.87 10.42 4.33
N LEU A 25 6.36 9.74 5.37
CA LEU A 25 7.74 9.28 5.38
C LEU A 25 8.03 8.31 4.23
N ALA A 26 7.17 7.31 4.00
CA ALA A 26 7.39 6.29 2.99
C ALA A 26 7.22 6.82 1.55
N VAL A 27 6.20 7.63 1.31
CA VAL A 27 5.79 8.08 -0.02
C VAL A 27 6.47 9.40 -0.40
N GLU A 28 6.36 10.43 0.44
CA GLU A 28 6.84 11.78 0.09
C GLU A 28 8.33 11.97 0.37
N VAL A 29 8.83 11.44 1.49
CA VAL A 29 10.21 11.69 1.93
C VAL A 29 11.18 10.66 1.36
N LEU A 30 10.88 9.37 1.51
CA LEU A 30 11.76 8.28 1.09
C LEU A 30 11.51 7.83 -0.36
N GLY A 31 10.29 8.06 -0.88
CA GLY A 31 9.91 7.64 -2.24
C GLY A 31 9.76 6.12 -2.42
N ILE A 32 9.77 5.34 -1.33
CA ILE A 32 9.74 3.86 -1.34
C ILE A 32 8.34 3.26 -1.20
N GLY A 33 7.31 4.09 -1.28
CA GLY A 33 5.93 3.69 -1.05
C GLY A 33 4.95 4.25 -2.07
N VAL A 34 3.78 3.62 -2.13
CA VAL A 34 2.63 4.06 -2.92
C VAL A 34 1.44 4.23 -1.99
N SER A 35 0.75 5.36 -2.09
CA SER A 35 -0.49 5.62 -1.35
C SER A 35 -1.71 5.10 -2.09
N LEU A 36 -2.68 4.58 -1.33
CA LEU A 36 -4.02 4.27 -1.83
C LEU A 36 -4.95 5.50 -1.83
N GLY A 37 -4.45 6.68 -1.43
CA GLY A 37 -5.18 7.94 -1.54
C GLY A 37 -6.16 8.20 -0.40
N VAL A 38 -5.94 7.62 0.78
CA VAL A 38 -6.72 7.95 1.98
C VAL A 38 -6.20 9.26 2.55
N GLU A 39 -7.05 10.28 2.63
CA GLU A 39 -6.64 11.64 3.02
C GLU A 39 -7.02 12.00 4.47
N GLN A 40 -7.95 11.26 5.08
CA GLN A 40 -8.48 11.57 6.41
C GLN A 40 -8.45 10.35 7.32
N PRO A 41 -8.06 10.53 8.60
CA PRO A 41 -8.09 9.46 9.58
C PRO A 41 -9.53 9.09 9.92
N VAL A 42 -9.71 7.84 10.30
CA VAL A 42 -10.93 7.35 10.91
C VAL A 42 -10.97 7.81 12.37
N MET A 43 -12.07 8.41 12.82
CA MET A 43 -12.33 8.60 14.25
C MET A 43 -12.89 7.29 14.81
N VAL A 44 -12.60 7.00 16.08
CA VAL A 44 -12.47 5.66 16.70
C VAL A 44 -13.74 4.76 16.67
N ASP A 45 -14.84 5.18 16.05
CA ASP A 45 -15.97 4.29 15.84
C ASP A 45 -15.75 3.35 14.64
N TRP A 46 -16.29 2.15 14.73
CA TRP A 46 -16.12 1.12 13.70
C TRP A 46 -16.90 1.43 12.41
N GLU A 47 -17.90 2.30 12.48
CA GLU A 47 -18.73 2.69 11.35
C GLU A 47 -17.95 3.61 10.41
N GLU A 48 -17.13 4.50 10.96
CA GLU A 48 -16.18 5.34 10.24
C GLU A 48 -15.00 4.52 9.66
N VAL A 49 -14.60 3.41 10.30
CA VAL A 49 -13.60 2.48 9.71
C VAL A 49 -14.14 1.88 8.43
N GLU A 50 -15.37 1.37 8.45
CA GLU A 50 -16.03 0.84 7.26
C GLU A 50 -16.24 1.92 6.19
N ALA A 51 -16.62 3.14 6.60
CA ALA A 51 -16.80 4.25 5.68
C ALA A 51 -15.49 4.67 4.99
N SER A 52 -14.38 4.75 5.73
CA SER A 52 -13.05 5.03 5.16
C SER A 52 -12.56 3.91 4.25
N ALA A 53 -12.77 2.64 4.65
CA ALA A 53 -12.47 1.50 3.81
C ALA A 53 -13.30 1.50 2.52
N ALA A 54 -14.55 1.99 2.57
CA ALA A 54 -15.42 2.11 1.41
C ALA A 54 -14.96 3.19 0.39
N VAL A 55 -14.06 4.09 0.77
CA VAL A 55 -13.46 5.07 -0.16
C VAL A 55 -12.44 4.40 -1.09
N VAL A 56 -11.74 3.37 -0.60
CA VAL A 56 -10.73 2.66 -1.39
C VAL A 56 -11.39 1.58 -2.23
N LYS A 57 -11.40 1.78 -3.55
CA LYS A 57 -11.98 0.82 -4.47
C LYS A 57 -11.06 -0.39 -4.64
N ARG A 58 -11.68 -1.56 -4.83
CA ARG A 58 -11.00 -2.82 -5.14
C ARG A 58 -10.03 -2.66 -6.32
N GLU A 59 -10.45 -1.94 -7.35
CA GLU A 59 -9.67 -1.70 -8.57
C GLU A 59 -8.39 -0.92 -8.29
N ASP A 60 -8.42 0.04 -7.36
CA ASP A 60 -7.24 0.78 -6.94
C ASP A 60 -6.26 -0.10 -6.19
N VAL A 61 -6.75 -0.98 -5.31
CA VAL A 61 -5.91 -1.97 -4.62
C VAL A 61 -5.26 -2.91 -5.62
N VAL A 62 -6.02 -3.48 -6.55
CA VAL A 62 -5.50 -4.39 -7.60
C VAL A 62 -4.40 -3.70 -8.40
N ARG A 63 -4.67 -2.48 -8.88
CA ARG A 63 -3.73 -1.70 -9.69
C ARG A 63 -2.42 -1.43 -8.95
N VAL A 64 -2.50 -0.98 -7.69
CA VAL A 64 -1.30 -0.65 -6.91
C VAL A 64 -0.51 -1.92 -6.54
N VAL A 65 -1.20 -3.01 -6.20
CA VAL A 65 -0.54 -4.29 -5.92
C VAL A 65 0.14 -4.84 -7.18
N GLU A 66 -0.49 -4.79 -8.35
CA GLU A 66 0.15 -5.20 -9.62
C GLU A 66 1.41 -4.39 -9.90
N ARG A 67 1.34 -3.07 -9.77
CA ARG A 67 2.47 -2.16 -9.95
C ARG A 67 3.65 -2.49 -9.04
N VAL A 68 3.38 -2.85 -7.78
CA VAL A 68 4.43 -3.17 -6.79
C VAL A 68 4.95 -4.60 -6.96
N VAL A 69 4.06 -5.59 -7.08
CA VAL A 69 4.41 -7.02 -7.08
C VAL A 69 4.96 -7.48 -8.43
N GLY A 70 4.48 -6.90 -9.53
CA GLY A 70 4.89 -7.26 -10.88
C GLY A 70 6.39 -7.06 -11.15
N GLY A 71 7.04 -6.17 -10.39
CA GLY A 71 8.43 -5.80 -10.66
C GLY A 71 8.58 -5.13 -12.03
N GLY A 72 9.84 -4.95 -12.48
CA GLY A 72 10.13 -4.20 -13.70
C GLY A 72 10.29 -2.70 -13.44
N GLU A 73 10.18 -1.88 -14.49
CA GLU A 73 10.50 -0.44 -14.43
C GLU A 73 9.68 0.31 -13.37
N GLU A 74 8.37 0.04 -13.27
CA GLU A 74 7.52 0.72 -12.29
C GLU A 74 7.86 0.33 -10.84
N GLY A 75 8.21 -0.93 -10.61
CA GLY A 75 8.63 -1.42 -9.29
C GLY A 75 10.01 -0.90 -8.91
N GLU A 76 10.94 -0.85 -9.86
CA GLU A 76 12.29 -0.31 -9.68
C GLU A 76 12.27 1.22 -9.48
N ALA A 77 11.31 1.91 -10.10
CA ALA A 77 11.06 3.33 -9.86
C ALA A 77 10.53 3.61 -8.44
N ILE A 78 9.83 2.66 -7.82
CA ILE A 78 9.38 2.77 -6.42
C ILE A 78 10.55 2.47 -5.48
N LEU A 79 11.29 1.40 -5.73
CA LEU A 79 12.43 1.05 -4.89
C LEU A 79 13.59 0.56 -5.77
N PRO A 80 14.72 1.29 -5.83
CA PRO A 80 15.86 0.89 -6.65
C PRO A 80 16.33 -0.54 -6.33
N GLY A 81 16.52 -1.36 -7.37
CA GLY A 81 16.89 -2.77 -7.23
C GLY A 81 15.75 -3.73 -6.87
N TRP A 82 14.53 -3.22 -6.68
CA TRP A 82 13.35 -4.05 -6.50
C TRP A 82 13.01 -4.81 -7.79
N ARG A 83 12.92 -6.14 -7.70
CA ARG A 83 12.65 -7.01 -8.86
C ARG A 83 11.27 -7.66 -8.80
N GLY A 84 10.36 -7.12 -8.00
CA GLY A 84 9.14 -7.82 -7.62
C GLY A 84 9.44 -8.95 -6.64
N GLY A 85 8.38 -9.59 -6.13
CA GLY A 85 8.52 -10.73 -5.23
C GLY A 85 7.44 -11.76 -5.46
N ARG A 86 7.81 -13.05 -5.34
CA ARG A 86 6.84 -14.15 -5.31
C ARG A 86 6.27 -14.30 -3.89
N TRP A 87 5.33 -13.42 -3.56
CA TRP A 87 4.68 -13.40 -2.26
C TRP A 87 3.45 -14.30 -2.29
N ARG A 88 3.49 -15.44 -1.58
CA ARG A 88 2.30 -16.30 -1.42
C ARG A 88 1.08 -15.52 -0.90
N ALA A 89 1.30 -14.57 0.00
CA ALA A 89 0.26 -13.70 0.53
C ALA A 89 -0.30 -12.74 -0.54
N ALA A 90 0.55 -12.15 -1.40
CA ALA A 90 0.07 -11.29 -2.48
C ALA A 90 -0.66 -12.09 -3.56
N ASP A 91 -0.19 -13.30 -3.90
CA ASP A 91 -0.90 -14.17 -4.85
C ASP A 91 -2.29 -14.55 -4.34
N LEU A 92 -2.41 -14.88 -3.04
CA LEU A 92 -3.70 -15.17 -2.41
C LEU A 92 -4.59 -13.93 -2.37
N LEU A 93 -4.06 -12.77 -1.97
CA LEU A 93 -4.77 -11.50 -1.99
C LEU A 93 -5.26 -11.16 -3.39
N MET A 94 -4.42 -11.29 -4.42
CA MET A 94 -4.78 -11.01 -5.80
C MET A 94 -5.83 -11.98 -6.35
N ARG A 95 -5.86 -13.24 -5.89
CA ARG A 95 -6.94 -14.17 -6.22
C ARG A 95 -8.26 -13.76 -5.57
N MET A 96 -8.25 -13.33 -4.30
CA MET A 96 -9.43 -12.80 -3.63
C MET A 96 -9.91 -11.48 -4.27
N LEU A 97 -8.98 -10.61 -4.64
CA LEU A 97 -9.26 -9.34 -5.32
C LEU A 97 -9.58 -9.50 -6.81
N ARG A 98 -9.61 -10.71 -7.39
CA ARG A 98 -10.10 -10.95 -8.75
C ARG A 98 -11.30 -11.90 -8.84
N GLY A 99 -11.60 -12.66 -7.78
CA GLY A 99 -12.77 -13.55 -7.68
C GLY A 99 -14.05 -12.82 -7.28
#